data_AF-A0A6L9QGP7-F1
#
_entry.id   AF-A0A6L9QGP7-F1
#
_cell.length_a   1.000
_cell.length_b   1.000
_cell.length_c   1.000
_cell.angle_alpha   90.00
_cell.angle_beta   90.00
_cell.angle_gamma   90.00
#
_symmetry.space_group_name_H-M   'P 1'
#
loop_
_entity.id
_entity.type
_entity.pdbx_description
1 polymer ?
#
loop_
_entity_poly.entity_id
_entity_poly.type
_entity_poly.pdbx_seq_one_letter_code
_entity_poly.pdbx_strand_id
1 'polypeptide(L)'
;MNDDELMAGVRDAFEVLDPVPADVLAAARASIAWRTPSAELAELSHDRVARAAAGVRGAAGRTLTFTCTGRAVEIEVAEHGREREISGRLVPSSPAVVQVRHRDLPPDGITAHAEPAGLFRVPRVPQGLVSLVFQLEDGSSIVTSWIRL
;
A
#
# COMPACT_ATOMS: atom_id res chain seq x y z
N MET A 1 28.52 -39.69 -6.24
CA MET A 1 28.37 -38.39 -5.56
C MET A 1 29.04 -37.33 -6.39
N ASN A 2 28.27 -36.73 -7.30
CA ASN A 2 28.64 -35.48 -7.96
C ASN A 2 28.12 -34.29 -7.14
N ASP A 3 28.46 -33.08 -7.56
CA ASP A 3 28.05 -31.86 -6.86
C ASP A 3 26.52 -31.70 -6.82
N ASP A 4 25.80 -32.10 -7.87
CA ASP A 4 24.33 -32.01 -7.90
C ASP A 4 23.68 -32.94 -6.86
N GLU A 5 24.19 -34.17 -6.71
CA GLU A 5 23.76 -35.14 -5.70
C GLU A 5 24.02 -34.62 -4.29
N LEU A 6 25.15 -33.94 -4.08
CA LEU A 6 25.48 -33.30 -2.81
C LEU A 6 24.54 -32.12 -2.51
N MET A 7 24.31 -31.24 -3.49
CA MET A 7 23.43 -30.08 -3.33
C MET A 7 21.97 -30.47 -3.11
N ALA A 8 21.50 -31.55 -3.73
CA ALA A 8 20.19 -32.13 -3.46
C ALA A 8 20.09 -32.63 -2.01
N GLY A 9 21.08 -33.40 -1.53
CA GLY A 9 21.09 -33.88 -0.15
C GLY A 9 21.13 -32.76 0.90
N VAL A 10 21.85 -31.67 0.62
CA VAL A 10 21.83 -30.47 1.48
C VAL A 10 20.44 -29.83 1.50
N ARG A 11 19.78 -29.69 0.34
CA ARG A 11 18.42 -29.13 0.26
C ARG A 11 17.42 -29.95 1.08
N ASP A 12 17.42 -31.27 0.91
CA ASP A 12 16.53 -32.17 1.64
C ASP A 12 16.74 -32.07 3.15
N ALA A 13 17.99 -31.93 3.61
CA ALA A 13 18.28 -31.74 5.03
C ALA A 13 17.68 -30.44 5.57
N PHE A 14 17.72 -29.34 4.81
CA PHE A 14 17.11 -28.07 5.21
C PHE A 14 15.58 -28.13 5.21
N GLU A 15 14.96 -28.88 4.31
CA GLU A 15 13.50 -29.06 4.33
C GLU A 15 13.00 -29.73 5.63
N VAL A 16 13.83 -30.58 6.25
CA VAL A 16 13.51 -31.27 7.51
C VAL A 16 13.92 -30.45 8.73
N LEU A 17 15.13 -29.87 8.72
CA LEU A 17 15.71 -29.21 9.89
C LEU A 17 15.25 -27.76 10.07
N ASP A 18 14.97 -27.06 8.97
CA ASP A 18 14.55 -25.65 8.96
C ASP A 18 13.48 -25.41 7.88
N PRO A 19 12.28 -26.01 8.03
CA PRO A 19 11.21 -25.85 7.07
C PRO A 19 10.77 -24.39 7.01
N VAL A 20 10.44 -23.90 5.82
CA VAL A 20 9.89 -22.55 5.64
C VAL A 20 8.63 -22.41 6.51
N PRO A 21 8.58 -21.43 7.43
CA PRO A 21 7.42 -21.22 8.27
C PRO A 21 6.14 -21.03 7.45
N ALA A 22 5.04 -21.64 7.90
CA ALA A 22 3.78 -21.66 7.16
C ALA A 22 3.21 -20.25 6.94
N ASP A 23 3.43 -19.34 7.89
CA ASP A 23 3.07 -17.93 7.82
C ASP A 23 3.86 -17.18 6.75
N VAL A 24 5.14 -17.49 6.56
CA VAL A 24 5.96 -16.94 5.46
C VAL A 24 5.41 -17.35 4.10
N LEU A 25 5.07 -18.63 3.93
CA LEU A 25 4.45 -19.14 2.70
C LEU A 25 3.07 -18.52 2.46
N ALA A 26 2.25 -18.39 3.51
CA ALA A 26 0.95 -17.74 3.42
C ALA A 26 1.08 -16.27 3.02
N ALA A 27 2.02 -15.53 3.62
CA ALA A 27 2.32 -14.13 3.28
C ALA A 27 2.80 -13.99 1.83
N ALA A 28 3.68 -14.87 1.37
CA ALA A 28 4.15 -14.88 -0.02
C ALA A 28 3.00 -15.11 -1.01
N ARG A 29 2.12 -16.08 -0.76
CA ARG A 29 0.92 -16.33 -1.59
C ARG A 29 -0.04 -15.14 -1.56
N ALA A 30 -0.29 -14.56 -0.38
CA ALA A 30 -1.13 -13.37 -0.23
C ALA A 30 -0.57 -12.17 -1.03
N SER A 31 0.75 -12.00 -1.06
CA SER A 31 1.39 -10.94 -1.85
C SER A 31 1.16 -11.09 -3.36
N ILE A 32 1.06 -12.33 -3.87
CA ILE A 32 0.71 -12.59 -5.28
C ILE A 32 -0.77 -12.25 -5.51
N ALA A 33 -1.65 -12.58 -4.57
CA ALA A 33 -3.07 -12.23 -4.64
C ALA A 33 -3.30 -10.70 -4.65
N TRP A 34 -2.38 -9.93 -4.06
CA TRP A 34 -2.37 -8.47 -4.16
C TRP A 34 -1.82 -7.94 -5.49
N ARG A 35 -1.46 -8.77 -6.47
CA ARG A 35 -1.14 -8.22 -7.80
C ARG A 35 -2.43 -7.71 -8.43
N THR A 36 -2.46 -6.45 -8.82
CA THR A 36 -3.44 -5.94 -9.78
C THR A 36 -2.78 -5.99 -11.15
N PRO A 37 -3.16 -6.94 -12.03
CA PRO A 37 -2.60 -7.00 -13.37
C PRO A 37 -2.80 -5.67 -14.09
N SER A 38 -1.77 -5.22 -14.80
CA SER A 38 -1.82 -3.97 -15.58
C SER A 38 -2.08 -2.69 -14.79
N ALA A 39 -2.04 -2.73 -13.45
CA ALA A 39 -2.08 -1.50 -12.67
C ALA A 39 -0.79 -0.71 -12.87
N GLU A 40 -0.95 0.58 -13.08
CA GLU A 40 0.16 1.51 -13.16
C GLU A 40 0.70 1.79 -11.76
N LEU A 41 2.01 1.64 -11.56
CA LEU A 41 2.66 1.94 -10.29
C LEU A 41 2.89 3.46 -10.18
N ALA A 42 2.26 4.08 -9.19
CA ALA A 42 2.57 5.43 -8.75
C ALA A 42 3.62 5.39 -7.64
N GLU A 43 4.84 5.83 -7.97
CA GLU A 43 5.96 5.86 -7.03
C GLU A 43 5.92 7.12 -6.17
N LEU A 44 6.33 6.98 -4.91
CA LEU A 44 6.47 8.10 -3.98
C LEU A 44 7.52 9.09 -4.51
N SER A 45 7.08 10.28 -4.89
CA SER A 45 7.97 11.35 -5.36
C SER A 45 8.22 12.43 -4.31
N HIS A 46 7.28 12.64 -3.39
CA HIS A 46 7.43 13.62 -2.31
C HIS A 46 6.90 13.10 -0.98
N ASP A 47 7.65 13.32 0.09
CA ASP A 47 7.27 13.02 1.47
C ASP A 47 7.59 14.22 2.36
N ARG A 48 6.55 14.89 2.86
CA ARG A 48 6.66 16.11 3.67
C ARG A 48 5.98 15.90 5.00
N VAL A 49 6.76 16.03 6.08
CA VAL A 49 6.22 16.06 7.43
C VAL A 49 5.99 17.52 7.81
N ALA A 50 4.72 17.92 7.97
CA ALA A 50 4.37 19.22 8.50
C ALA A 50 4.61 19.23 10.01
N ARG A 51 5.57 20.04 10.44
CA ARG A 51 5.77 20.34 11.86
C ARG A 51 4.71 21.38 12.26
N ALA A 52 4.00 21.17 13.36
CA ALA A 52 3.05 22.15 13.86
C ALA A 52 3.75 23.50 14.07
N ALA A 53 3.43 24.50 13.25
CA ALA A 53 3.87 25.87 13.46
C ALA A 53 3.15 26.42 14.69
N ALA A 54 3.89 27.07 15.60
CA ALA A 54 3.31 27.67 16.79
C ALA A 54 2.16 28.61 16.41
N GLY A 55 0.95 28.35 16.92
CA GLY A 55 -0.23 29.20 16.71
C GLY A 55 -1.22 28.74 15.63
N VAL A 56 -0.95 27.66 14.89
CA VAL A 56 -1.94 27.07 13.95
C VAL A 56 -2.70 25.94 14.64
N ARG A 57 -4.04 25.94 14.54
CA ARG A 57 -4.86 24.78 14.91
C ARG A 57 -4.68 23.69 13.84
N GLY A 58 -3.77 22.76 14.10
CA GLY A 58 -3.55 21.56 13.27
C GLY A 58 -2.62 20.59 13.99
N ALA A 59 -2.95 19.29 13.97
CA ALA A 59 -2.02 18.25 14.37
C ALA A 59 -0.87 18.16 13.35
N ALA A 60 0.30 17.66 13.74
CA ALA A 60 1.33 17.32 12.78
C ALA A 60 0.75 16.36 11.73
N GLY A 61 0.92 16.69 10.45
CA GLY A 61 0.37 15.92 9.33
C GLY A 61 1.48 15.57 8.35
N ARG A 62 1.41 14.39 7.74
CA ARG A 62 2.36 13.96 6.71
C ARG A 62 1.68 14.01 5.35
N THR A 63 2.21 14.79 4.43
CA THR A 63 1.74 14.90 3.05
C THR A 63 2.66 14.08 2.14
N LEU A 64 2.07 13.19 1.36
CA LEU A 64 2.78 12.32 0.42
C LEU A 64 2.24 12.55 -0.99
N THR A 65 3.13 12.58 -1.98
CA THR A 65 2.77 12.64 -3.40
C THR A 65 3.34 11.44 -4.11
N PHE A 66 2.49 10.71 -4.81
CA PHE A 66 2.84 9.59 -5.67
C PHE A 66 2.60 9.97 -7.11
N THR A 67 3.47 9.57 -8.02
CA THR A 67 3.39 9.95 -9.44
C THR A 67 3.58 8.74 -10.34
N CYS A 68 2.78 8.67 -11.39
CA CYS A 68 2.95 7.78 -12.53
C CYS A 68 2.77 8.57 -13.84
N THR A 69 2.67 7.89 -14.98
CA THR A 69 2.59 8.53 -16.29
C THR A 69 1.31 9.35 -16.42
N GLY A 70 1.44 10.67 -16.39
CA GLY A 70 0.32 11.59 -16.57
C GLY A 70 -0.68 11.66 -15.41
N ARG A 71 -0.39 11.00 -14.28
CA ARG A 71 -1.24 11.03 -13.09
C ARG A 71 -0.45 11.14 -11.79
N ALA A 72 -1.07 11.67 -10.75
CA ALA A 72 -0.55 11.73 -9.41
C ALA A 72 -1.64 11.42 -8.37
N VAL A 73 -1.21 10.88 -7.24
CA VAL A 73 -2.02 10.71 -6.03
C VAL A 73 -1.39 11.55 -4.94
N GLU A 74 -2.13 12.51 -4.41
CA GLU A 74 -1.70 13.32 -3.26
C GLU A 74 -2.48 12.85 -2.05
N ILE A 75 -1.80 12.53 -0.95
CA ILE A 75 -2.44 12.13 0.30
C ILE A 75 -1.92 12.92 1.48
N GLU A 76 -2.79 13.15 2.44
CA GLU A 76 -2.49 13.66 3.76
C GLU A 76 -2.83 12.58 4.78
N VAL A 77 -1.90 12.37 5.70
CA VAL A 77 -2.01 11.39 6.77
C VAL A 77 -2.12 12.16 8.08
N ALA A 78 -3.24 11.96 8.77
CA ALA A 78 -3.46 12.46 10.12
C ALA A 78 -3.37 11.30 11.13
N GLU A 79 -2.67 11.54 12.24
CA GLU A 79 -2.54 10.57 13.31
C GLU A 79 -3.81 10.51 14.17
N HIS A 80 -4.36 9.31 14.37
CA HIS A 80 -5.50 9.05 15.26
C HIS A 80 -5.24 7.83 16.15
N GLY A 81 -4.41 8.01 17.19
CA GLY A 81 -4.02 6.92 18.07
C GLY A 81 -3.24 5.82 17.33
N ARG A 82 -3.77 4.59 17.31
CA ARG A 82 -3.17 3.44 16.60
C ARG A 82 -3.58 3.34 15.13
N GLU A 83 -4.52 4.17 14.71
CA GLU A 83 -5.00 4.26 13.33
C GLU A 83 -4.50 5.57 12.71
N ARG A 84 -4.58 5.63 11.38
CA ARG A 84 -4.39 6.83 10.59
C ARG A 84 -5.65 7.13 9.82
N GLU A 85 -5.95 8.41 9.72
CA GLU A 85 -6.87 8.92 8.73
C GLU A 85 -6.05 9.32 7.50
N ILE A 86 -6.48 8.83 6.34
CA ILE A 86 -5.91 9.21 5.04
C ILE A 86 -6.96 10.00 4.28
N SER A 87 -6.68 11.25 3.96
CA SER A 87 -7.41 12.03 2.96
C SER A 87 -6.53 12.22 1.74
N GLY A 88 -7.11 12.46 0.57
CA GLY A 88 -6.31 12.68 -0.61
C GLY A 88 -7.08 13.02 -1.85
N ARG A 89 -6.35 13.13 -2.96
CA ARG A 89 -6.90 13.39 -4.28
C ARG A 89 -6.15 12.69 -5.41
N LEU A 90 -6.90 12.37 -6.45
CA LEU A 90 -6.38 12.01 -7.76
C LEU A 90 -6.14 13.24 -8.64
N VAL A 91 -5.06 13.23 -9.40
CA VAL A 91 -4.68 14.27 -10.35
C VAL A 91 -4.35 13.60 -11.70
N PRO A 92 -5.02 13.93 -12.81
CA PRO A 92 -6.25 14.73 -12.89
C PRO A 92 -7.40 14.13 -12.06
N SER A 93 -8.39 14.98 -11.73
CA SER A 93 -9.58 14.56 -10.98
C SER A 93 -10.36 13.49 -11.74
N SER A 94 -10.67 12.39 -11.06
CA SER A 94 -11.43 11.26 -11.61
C SER A 94 -12.11 10.50 -10.46
N PRO A 95 -13.37 10.06 -10.64
CA PRO A 95 -13.99 9.11 -9.72
C PRO A 95 -13.22 7.79 -9.71
N ALA A 96 -13.12 7.17 -8.53
CA ALA A 96 -12.45 5.88 -8.39
C ALA A 96 -12.94 5.11 -7.16
N VAL A 97 -12.82 3.78 -7.20
CA VAL A 97 -12.88 2.96 -5.99
C VAL A 97 -11.48 2.91 -5.39
N VAL A 98 -11.34 3.27 -4.11
CA VAL A 98 -10.07 3.27 -3.38
C VAL A 98 -10.05 2.07 -2.45
N GLN A 99 -9.06 1.21 -2.58
CA GLN A 99 -8.85 0.06 -1.70
C GLN A 99 -7.54 0.19 -0.95
N VAL A 100 -7.57 -0.08 0.36
CA VAL A 100 -6.38 -0.13 1.22
C VAL A 100 -5.80 -1.53 1.24
N ARG A 101 -4.52 -1.65 0.86
CA ARG A 101 -3.72 -2.84 1.11
C ARG A 101 -2.96 -2.70 2.41
N HIS A 102 -3.20 -3.64 3.30
CA HIS A 102 -2.48 -3.75 4.56
C HIS A 102 -2.50 -5.22 5.01
N ARG A 103 -1.41 -5.68 5.63
CA ARG A 103 -1.26 -7.11 6.01
C ARG A 103 -2.30 -7.61 7.03
N ASP A 104 -2.77 -6.71 7.90
CA ASP A 104 -3.71 -7.04 8.98
C ASP A 104 -5.18 -6.86 8.53
N LEU A 105 -5.43 -6.53 7.25
CA LEU A 105 -6.77 -6.40 6.69
C LEU A 105 -7.17 -7.69 5.94
N PRO A 106 -8.48 -8.03 5.92
CA PRO A 106 -8.98 -9.12 5.09
C PRO A 106 -8.78 -8.85 3.58
N PRO A 107 -8.95 -9.85 2.70
CA PRO A 107 -8.77 -9.69 1.26
C PRO A 107 -9.58 -8.54 0.64
N ASP A 108 -10.82 -8.33 1.12
CA ASP A 108 -11.71 -7.26 0.65
C ASP A 108 -11.34 -5.87 1.22
N GLY A 109 -10.40 -5.84 2.18
CA GLY A 109 -9.75 -4.64 2.69
C GLY A 109 -10.69 -3.60 3.29
N ILE A 110 -10.19 -2.36 3.34
CA ILE A 110 -11.01 -1.16 3.53
C ILE A 110 -11.23 -0.56 2.15
N THR A 111 -12.49 -0.31 1.80
CA THR A 111 -12.86 0.35 0.55
C THR A 111 -13.47 1.73 0.83
N ALA A 112 -13.13 2.71 -0.01
CA ALA A 112 -13.72 4.04 -0.06
C ALA A 112 -13.92 4.48 -1.52
N HIS A 113 -14.52 5.65 -1.72
CA HIS A 113 -14.71 6.23 -3.04
C HIS A 113 -13.97 7.56 -3.15
N ALA A 114 -13.35 7.78 -4.30
CA ALA A 114 -12.99 9.09 -4.77
C ALA A 114 -14.19 9.68 -5.53
N GLU A 115 -14.61 10.86 -5.09
CA GLU A 115 -15.70 11.63 -5.71
C GLU A 115 -15.30 12.12 -7.11
N PRO A 116 -16.22 12.67 -7.93
CA PRO A 116 -15.88 13.20 -9.25
C PRO A 116 -14.78 14.28 -9.26
N ALA A 117 -14.60 15.00 -8.16
CA ALA A 117 -13.50 15.94 -7.97
C ALA A 117 -12.14 15.25 -7.72
N GLY A 118 -12.09 13.92 -7.68
CA GLY A 118 -10.93 13.09 -7.35
C GLY A 118 -10.63 12.98 -5.86
N LEU A 119 -11.45 13.57 -4.99
CA LEU A 119 -11.24 13.63 -3.54
C LEU A 119 -11.72 12.36 -2.85
N PHE A 120 -10.95 11.83 -1.91
CA PHE A 120 -11.32 10.65 -1.12
C PHE A 120 -10.88 10.77 0.34
N ARG A 121 -11.49 9.92 1.18
CA ARG A 121 -11.15 9.82 2.61
C ARG A 121 -11.30 8.40 3.12
N VAL A 122 -10.31 7.94 3.89
CA VAL A 122 -10.26 6.64 4.56
C VAL A 122 -9.96 6.85 6.05
N PRO A 123 -10.95 6.75 6.95
CA PRO A 123 -10.83 7.26 8.31
C PRO A 123 -10.02 6.38 9.28
N ARG A 124 -9.90 5.07 9.00
CA ARG A 124 -9.37 4.09 9.97
C ARG A 124 -8.41 3.11 9.31
N VAL A 125 -7.23 3.60 8.94
CA VAL A 125 -6.17 2.76 8.36
C VAL A 125 -5.23 2.28 9.47
N PRO A 126 -4.98 0.97 9.60
CA PRO A 126 -4.01 0.46 10.57
C PRO A 126 -2.60 1.01 10.34
N GLN A 127 -1.85 1.25 11.43
CA GLN A 127 -0.40 1.53 11.36
C GLN A 127 0.36 0.36 10.71
N GLY A 128 1.43 0.64 9.97
CA GLY A 128 2.20 -0.39 9.27
C GLY A 128 2.45 -0.06 7.80
N LEU A 129 2.81 -1.08 7.01
CA LEU A 129 3.02 -0.93 5.57
C LEU A 129 1.68 -0.88 4.85
N VAL A 130 1.44 0.21 4.13
CA VAL A 130 0.21 0.46 3.39
C VAL A 130 0.51 0.80 1.92
N SER A 131 -0.37 0.35 1.04
CA SER A 131 -0.48 0.77 -0.35
C SER A 131 -1.96 0.99 -0.67
N LEU A 132 -2.25 2.03 -1.45
CA LEU A 132 -3.58 2.33 -1.98
C LEU A 132 -3.68 1.83 -3.42
N VAL A 133 -4.81 1.20 -3.75
CA VAL A 133 -5.22 0.85 -5.11
C VAL A 133 -6.40 1.73 -5.50
N PHE A 134 -6.34 2.31 -6.67
CA PHE A 134 -7.40 3.09 -7.28
C PHE A 134 -7.89 2.34 -8.52
N GLN A 135 -9.18 2.00 -8.55
CA GLN A 135 -9.84 1.48 -9.74
C GLN A 135 -10.64 2.62 -10.36
N LEU A 136 -10.22 3.09 -11.54
CA LEU A 136 -10.83 4.21 -12.23
C LEU A 136 -12.02 3.74 -13.07
N GLU A 137 -12.94 4.65 -13.38
CA GLU A 137 -14.12 4.34 -14.20
C GLU A 137 -13.76 3.93 -15.64
N ASP A 138 -12.60 4.34 -16.15
CA ASP A 138 -12.08 3.94 -17.47
C ASP A 138 -11.52 2.50 -17.49
N GLY A 139 -11.61 1.78 -16.35
CA GLY A 139 -11.12 0.42 -16.17
C GLY A 139 -9.62 0.32 -15.89
N SER A 140 -8.88 1.43 -15.94
CA SER A 140 -7.48 1.45 -15.52
C SER A 140 -7.35 1.38 -14.01
N SER A 141 -6.18 0.96 -13.53
CA SER A 141 -5.88 0.90 -12.10
C SER A 141 -4.56 1.56 -11.81
N ILE A 142 -4.48 2.27 -10.69
CA ILE A 142 -3.24 2.84 -10.15
C ILE A 142 -2.98 2.17 -8.81
N VAL A 143 -1.73 1.76 -8.57
CA VAL A 143 -1.29 1.29 -7.26
C VAL A 143 -0.16 2.18 -6.77
N THR A 144 -0.23 2.62 -5.52
CA THR A 144 0.86 3.41 -4.92
C THR A 144 1.97 2.47 -4.44
N SER A 145 3.23 2.93 -4.50
CA SER A 145 4.34 2.27 -3.81
C SER A 145 4.06 2.18 -2.31
N TRP A 146 4.53 1.12 -1.67
CA TRP A 146 4.33 0.91 -0.23
C TRP A 146 4.99 2.01 0.61
N ILE A 147 4.25 2.51 1.60
CA ILE A 147 4.73 3.46 2.61
C ILE A 147 4.40 2.96 4.00
N ARG A 148 5.17 3.43 4.99
CA ARG A 148 4.92 3.12 6.40
C ARG A 148 4.12 4.23 7.05
N LEU A 149 2.98 3.88 7.64
CA LEU A 149 2.06 4.74 8.40
C LEU A 149 2.29 4.63 9.91
#